data_AF-D0N4H9-F1
#
_entry.id   AF-D0N4H9-F1
#
_cell.length_a   1.000
_cell.length_b   1.000
_cell.length_c   1.000
_cell.angle_alpha   90.00
_cell.angle_beta   90.00
_cell.angle_gamma   90.00
#
_symmetry.space_group_name_H-M   'P 1'
#
loop_
_entity.id
_entity.type
_entity.pdbx_description
1 polymer ?
#
loop_
_entity_poly.entity_id
_entity_poly.type
_entity_poly.pdbx_seq_one_letter_code
_entity_poly.pdbx_strand_id
1 'polypeptide(L)'
;MIADDNIYLRADRLRSELSKEDRPQRLYIGQMRGALHDYNVPKELYPLDTYPPFAFGQHYLLSMDCARFIAKNSERLRGLDRVDDISVALWLLAIQVHVCHHLDFDRFMPI
;
A
#
# COMPACT_ATOMS: atom_id res chain seq x y z
N MET A 1 -1.80 -10.09 1.21
CA MET A 1 -2.35 -9.08 2.13
C MET A 1 -1.31 -8.80 3.18
N ILE A 2 -1.08 -7.54 3.48
CA ILE A 2 -0.31 -7.08 4.64
C ILE A 2 -1.34 -6.46 5.60
N ALA A 3 -1.18 -6.73 6.89
CA ALA A 3 -2.13 -6.36 7.92
C ALA A 3 -1.48 -6.31 9.30
N ASP A 4 -1.99 -5.41 10.13
CA ASP A 4 -1.71 -5.37 11.57
C ASP A 4 -2.32 -6.58 12.28
N ASP A 5 -1.84 -6.87 13.48
CA ASP A 5 -2.30 -7.98 14.31
C ASP A 5 -3.63 -7.69 15.05
N ASN A 6 -4.12 -6.46 14.98
CA ASN A 6 -5.33 -5.99 15.67
C ASN A 6 -6.56 -5.85 14.76
N ILE A 7 -6.52 -6.42 13.56
CA ILE A 7 -7.64 -6.38 12.60
C ILE A 7 -8.47 -7.66 12.60
N TYR A 8 -9.74 -7.53 12.22
CA TYR A 8 -10.59 -8.67 11.87
C TYR A 8 -10.80 -8.74 10.36
N LEU A 9 -10.38 -9.85 9.74
CA LEU A 9 -10.51 -10.07 8.30
C LEU A 9 -11.60 -11.10 7.96
N ARG A 10 -12.57 -10.68 7.17
CA ARG A 10 -13.54 -11.57 6.51
C ARG A 10 -12.95 -12.14 5.22
N ALA A 11 -12.15 -13.20 5.35
CA ALA A 11 -11.44 -13.81 4.22
C ALA A 11 -12.38 -14.32 3.10
N ASP A 12 -13.57 -14.79 3.47
CA ASP A 12 -14.64 -15.20 2.54
C ASP A 12 -15.11 -14.04 1.65
N ARG A 13 -15.38 -12.89 2.26
CA ARG A 13 -15.78 -11.67 1.55
C ARG A 13 -14.63 -11.12 0.72
N LEU A 14 -13.43 -11.07 1.28
CA LEU A 14 -12.23 -10.61 0.57
C LEU A 14 -12.03 -11.42 -0.72
N ARG A 15 -12.11 -12.75 -0.65
CA ARG A 15 -11.99 -13.61 -1.84
C ARG A 15 -13.09 -13.32 -2.87
N SER A 16 -14.34 -13.14 -2.42
CA SER A 16 -15.46 -12.83 -3.30
C SER A 16 -15.25 -11.50 -4.03
N GLU A 17 -14.79 -10.46 -3.34
CA GLU A 17 -14.50 -9.17 -3.97
C GLU A 17 -13.31 -9.26 -4.93
N LEU A 18 -12.22 -9.91 -4.53
CA LEU A 18 -11.06 -10.10 -5.42
C LEU A 18 -11.37 -10.91 -6.67
N SER A 19 -12.38 -11.78 -6.62
CA SER A 19 -12.80 -12.56 -7.79
C SER A 19 -13.50 -11.72 -8.87
N LYS A 20 -13.94 -10.50 -8.52
CA LYS A 20 -14.57 -9.54 -9.44
C LYS A 20 -13.55 -8.62 -10.13
N GLU A 21 -12.29 -8.65 -9.69
CA GLU A 21 -11.25 -7.79 -10.24
C GLU A 21 -10.73 -8.34 -11.57
N ASP A 22 -10.89 -7.56 -12.64
CA ASP A 22 -10.49 -7.96 -14.00
C ASP A 22 -8.97 -7.93 -14.21
N ARG A 23 -8.22 -7.27 -13.31
CA ARG A 23 -6.76 -7.12 -13.40
C ARG A 23 -6.06 -7.65 -12.14
N PRO A 24 -5.73 -8.95 -12.06
CA PRO A 24 -5.08 -9.53 -10.88
C PRO A 24 -3.60 -9.14 -10.70
N GLN A 25 -3.00 -8.49 -11.69
CA GLN A 25 -1.60 -8.05 -11.68
C GLN A 25 -1.51 -6.55 -11.45
N ARG A 26 -0.35 -6.07 -10.96
CA ARG A 26 -0.12 -4.65 -10.70
C ARG A 26 -1.17 -4.02 -9.77
N LEU A 27 -1.74 -4.83 -8.88
CA LEU A 27 -2.68 -4.37 -7.85
C LEU A 27 -1.93 -3.87 -6.63
N TYR A 28 -2.36 -2.71 -6.16
CA TYR A 28 -2.08 -2.13 -4.85
C TYR A 28 -3.36 -1.47 -4.34
N ILE A 29 -4.03 -2.10 -3.38
CA ILE A 29 -5.35 -1.65 -2.88
C ILE A 29 -5.28 -1.45 -1.37
N GLY A 30 -5.86 -0.37 -0.87
CA GLY A 30 -6.05 -0.15 0.56
C GLY A 30 -6.78 1.16 0.82
N GLN A 31 -6.83 1.56 2.09
CA GLN A 31 -7.39 2.86 2.46
C GLN A 31 -6.47 3.96 1.94
N MET A 32 -6.88 4.67 0.89
CA MET A 32 -6.02 5.65 0.24
C MET A 32 -5.93 6.93 1.06
N ARG A 33 -4.72 7.35 1.40
CA ARG A 33 -4.44 8.76 1.70
C ARG A 33 -3.90 9.44 0.46
N GLY A 34 -4.47 10.60 0.15
CA GLY A 34 -4.01 11.46 -0.95
C GLY A 34 -2.62 12.04 -0.66
N ALA A 35 -2.13 12.87 -1.58
CA ALA A 35 -0.86 13.55 -1.41
C ALA A 35 -0.86 14.34 -0.08
N LEU A 36 0.14 14.06 0.75
CA LEU A 36 0.26 14.62 2.09
C LEU A 36 1.56 15.44 2.16
N HIS A 37 1.48 16.66 2.67
CA HIS A 37 2.67 17.38 3.12
C HIS A 37 3.11 16.82 4.48
N ASP A 38 4.35 16.39 4.56
CA ASP A 38 4.91 15.94 5.83
C ASP A 38 6.38 16.33 5.92
N TYR A 39 6.75 16.85 7.09
CA TYR A 39 8.09 17.30 7.42
C TYR A 39 8.80 16.33 8.37
N ASN A 40 8.19 15.19 8.68
CA ASN A 40 8.72 14.21 9.64
C ASN A 40 9.88 13.37 9.10
N VAL A 41 10.10 13.35 7.78
CA VAL A 41 11.24 12.68 7.15
C VAL A 41 12.30 13.71 6.77
N PRO A 42 13.57 13.54 7.17
CA PRO A 42 14.67 14.42 6.77
C PRO A 42 14.76 14.57 5.25
N LYS A 43 15.04 15.79 4.77
CA LYS A 43 15.13 16.08 3.32
C LYS A 43 16.26 15.31 2.64
N GLU A 44 17.27 14.89 3.40
CA GLU A 44 18.37 14.04 2.92
C GLU A 44 17.89 12.62 2.57
N LEU A 45 16.82 12.14 3.23
CA LEU A 45 16.20 10.83 2.96
C LEU A 45 15.07 10.94 1.93
N TYR A 46 14.28 12.01 2.00
CA TYR A 46 13.18 12.27 1.08
C TYR A 46 13.15 13.76 0.71
N PRO A 47 13.65 14.14 -0.48
CA PRO A 47 13.84 15.55 -0.83
C PRO A 47 12.56 16.27 -1.26
N LEU A 48 11.47 15.55 -1.50
CA LEU A 48 10.20 16.13 -1.93
C LEU A 48 9.37 16.61 -0.74
N ASP A 49 8.63 17.69 -0.92
CA ASP A 49 7.79 18.27 0.14
C ASP A 49 6.45 17.53 0.33
N THR A 50 6.10 16.64 -0.60
CA THR A 50 4.85 15.87 -0.58
C THR A 50 5.11 14.39 -0.81
N TYR A 51 4.37 13.54 -0.09
CA TYR A 51 4.29 12.13 -0.39
C TYR A 51 3.33 11.85 -1.55
N PRO A 52 3.58 10.80 -2.34
CA PRO A 52 2.59 10.33 -3.30
C PRO A 52 1.35 9.77 -2.58
N PRO A 53 0.23 9.56 -3.29
CA PRO A 53 -0.87 8.77 -2.76
C PRO A 53 -0.40 7.37 -2.34
N PHE A 54 -0.84 6.92 -1.18
CA PHE A 54 -0.44 5.64 -0.60
C PHE A 54 -1.61 4.96 0.12
N ALA A 55 -1.53 3.63 0.24
CA ALA A 55 -2.42 2.90 1.13
C ALA A 55 -1.94 3.11 2.57
N PHE A 56 -2.79 3.69 3.39
CA PHE A 56 -2.51 4.03 4.78
C PHE A 56 -3.15 3.01 5.72
N GLY A 57 -2.45 2.73 6.82
CA GLY A 57 -3.05 2.19 8.03
C GLY A 57 -2.95 0.68 8.11
N GLN A 58 -3.97 0.06 8.72
CA GLN A 58 -3.86 -1.28 9.31
C GLN A 58 -3.80 -2.42 8.29
N HIS A 59 -4.06 -2.17 7.00
CA HIS A 59 -4.00 -3.21 5.97
C HIS A 59 -3.93 -2.67 4.53
N TYR A 60 -3.29 -3.44 3.66
CA TYR A 60 -3.38 -3.28 2.22
C TYR A 60 -3.11 -4.59 1.47
N LEU A 61 -3.51 -4.61 0.19
CA LEU A 61 -3.31 -5.72 -0.71
C LEU A 61 -2.30 -5.37 -1.78
N LEU A 62 -1.45 -6.35 -2.08
CA LEU A 62 -0.54 -6.33 -3.20
C LEU A 62 -0.81 -7.58 -4.03
N SER A 63 -0.84 -7.39 -5.35
CA SER A 63 -0.69 -8.51 -6.27
C SER A 63 0.66 -9.20 -6.07
N MET A 64 0.73 -10.47 -6.45
CA MET A 64 1.91 -11.29 -6.20
C MET A 64 3.14 -10.83 -7.02
N ASP A 65 2.94 -10.24 -8.20
CA ASP A 65 4.00 -9.63 -8.99
C ASP A 65 4.60 -8.40 -8.29
N CYS A 66 3.78 -7.54 -7.67
CA CYS A 66 4.26 -6.45 -6.82
C CYS A 66 5.09 -6.96 -5.64
N ALA A 67 4.60 -7.98 -4.93
CA ALA A 67 5.33 -8.58 -3.81
C ALA A 67 6.67 -9.19 -4.25
N ARG A 68 6.70 -9.88 -5.39
CA ARG A 68 7.94 -10.43 -5.97
C ARG A 68 8.90 -9.33 -6.41
N PHE A 69 8.41 -8.23 -6.96
CA PHE A 69 9.25 -7.08 -7.29
C PHE A 69 9.95 -6.55 -6.05
N ILE A 70 9.20 -6.28 -4.97
CA ILE A 70 9.78 -5.78 -3.71
C ILE A 70 10.80 -6.78 -3.16
N ALA A 71 10.44 -8.07 -3.06
CA ALA A 71 11.32 -9.09 -2.50
C ALA A 71 12.63 -9.25 -3.30
N LYS A 72 12.58 -9.18 -4.63
CA LYS A 72 13.77 -9.30 -5.49
C LYS A 72 14.68 -8.08 -5.46
N ASN A 73 14.17 -6.92 -5.04
CA ASN A 73 14.89 -5.66 -5.05
C ASN A 73 15.13 -5.10 -3.63
N SER A 74 14.82 -5.86 -2.58
CA SER A 74 14.84 -5.40 -1.19
C SER A 74 16.18 -4.80 -0.76
N GLU A 75 17.30 -5.31 -1.27
CA GLU A 75 18.65 -4.77 -0.99
C GLU A 75 18.88 -3.37 -1.61
N ARG A 76 18.14 -3.03 -2.66
CA ARG A 76 18.25 -1.76 -3.41
C ARG A 76 17.15 -0.78 -3.05
N LEU A 77 16.02 -1.28 -2.58
CA LEU A 77 14.87 -0.49 -2.17
C LEU A 77 15.10 0.04 -0.75
N ARG A 78 15.58 1.28 -0.65
CA ARG A 78 15.72 1.96 0.63
C ARG A 78 14.33 2.36 1.15
N GLY A 79 14.03 1.99 2.40
CA GLY A 79 12.84 2.47 3.09
C GLY A 79 13.04 3.87 3.66
N LEU A 80 11.92 4.56 3.89
CA LEU A 80 11.88 5.74 4.75
C LEU A 80 11.69 5.24 6.19
N ASP A 81 12.67 5.52 7.05
CA ASP A 81 12.61 5.12 8.45
C ASP A 81 11.30 5.61 9.10
N ARG A 82 10.59 4.70 9.79
CA ARG A 82 9.32 4.96 10.51
C ARG A 82 8.07 5.20 9.66
N VAL A 83 8.15 5.10 8.33
CA VAL A 83 6.96 5.20 7.44
C VAL A 83 7.01 4.14 6.34
N ASP A 84 6.70 2.91 6.74
CA ASP A 84 6.68 1.72 5.89
C ASP A 84 5.60 1.77 4.81
N ASP A 85 4.40 2.24 5.12
CA ASP A 85 3.31 2.46 4.16
C ASP A 85 3.75 3.32 2.96
N ILE A 86 4.49 4.39 3.24
CA ILE A 86 5.01 5.31 2.22
C ILE A 86 6.15 4.67 1.45
N SER A 87 7.01 3.92 2.13
CA SER A 87 8.10 3.17 1.50
C SER A 87 7.56 2.22 0.44
N VAL A 88 6.50 1.47 0.78
CA VAL A 88 5.84 0.55 -0.16
C VAL A 88 5.26 1.29 -1.36
N ALA A 89 4.57 2.42 -1.13
CA ALA A 89 4.06 3.22 -2.23
C ALA A 89 5.17 3.71 -3.18
N LEU A 90 6.28 4.21 -2.64
CA LEU A 90 7.43 4.66 -3.43
C LEU A 90 8.05 3.52 -4.24
N TRP A 91 8.21 2.33 -3.64
CA TRP A 91 8.74 1.18 -4.35
C TRP A 91 7.84 0.73 -5.49
N LEU A 92 6.53 0.75 -5.31
CA LEU A 92 5.56 0.37 -6.33
C LEU A 92 5.45 1.42 -7.46
N LEU A 93 5.66 2.70 -7.14
CA LEU A 93 5.75 3.75 -8.16
C LEU A 93 6.93 3.56 -9.12
N ALA A 94 8.02 2.94 -8.66
CA ALA A 94 9.15 2.59 -9.53
C ALA A 94 8.74 1.65 -10.69
N ILE A 95 7.64 0.91 -10.54
CA ILE A 95 7.04 0.06 -11.59
C ILE A 95 5.67 0.57 -12.06
N GLN A 96 5.34 1.84 -11.79
CA GLN A 96 4.10 2.52 -12.18
C GLN A 96 2.83 1.88 -11.63
N VAL A 97 2.95 1.20 -10.48
CA VAL A 97 1.82 0.70 -9.71
C VAL A 97 1.40 1.78 -8.73
N HIS A 98 0.16 2.24 -8.86
CA HIS A 98 -0.42 3.29 -8.03
C HIS A 98 -1.45 2.68 -7.09
N VAL A 99 -1.64 3.27 -5.92
CA VAL A 99 -2.72 2.84 -5.03
C VAL A 99 -4.06 3.03 -5.72
N CYS A 100 -4.87 1.98 -5.70
CA CYS A 100 -6.25 2.01 -6.14
C CYS A 100 -7.16 2.14 -4.92
N HIS A 101 -8.02 3.15 -4.96
CA HIS A 101 -9.08 3.30 -3.97
C HIS A 101 -10.19 2.30 -4.27
N HIS A 102 -10.57 1.51 -3.27
CA HIS A 102 -11.71 0.59 -3.36
C HIS A 102 -12.58 0.79 -2.12
N LEU A 103 -13.84 1.19 -2.32
CA LEU A 103 -14.75 1.63 -1.25
C LEU A 103 -14.94 0.60 -0.12
N ASP A 104 -14.82 -0.69 -0.45
CA ASP A 104 -14.92 -1.78 0.54
C ASP A 104 -13.70 -1.89 1.47
N PHE A 105 -12.57 -1.26 1.13
CA PHE A 105 -11.37 -1.19 1.98
C PHE A 105 -11.34 0.04 2.89
N ASP A 106 -12.24 1.00 2.66
CA ASP A 106 -12.40 2.19 3.51
C ASP A 106 -13.35 1.96 4.69
N ARG A 107 -14.20 0.92 4.61
CA ARG A 107 -15.19 0.65 5.65
C ARG A 107 -14.59 -0.24 6.74
N PHE A 108 -14.24 0.40 7.86
CA PHE A 108 -14.47 -0.24 9.16
C PHE A 108 -15.94 -0.69 9.19
N MET A 109 -16.20 -1.99 9.08
CA MET A 109 -17.49 -2.51 9.51
C MET A 109 -17.41 -2.58 11.04
N PRO A 110 -18.14 -1.72 11.78
CA PRO A 110 -18.26 -1.92 13.21
C PRO A 110 -18.92 -3.29 13.43
N ILE A 111 -18.32 -4.07 14.33
CA ILE A 111 -18.83 -5.37 14.78
C ILE A 111 -20.12 -5.14 15.56
#